data_AF-A0A7S3JBQ8-F1
#
_entry.id   AF-A0A7S3JBQ8-F1
#
_cell.length_a   1.000
_cell.length_b   1.000
_cell.length_c   1.000
_cell.angle_alpha   90.00
_cell.angle_beta   90.00
_cell.angle_gamma   90.00
#
_symmetry.space_group_name_H-M   'P 1'
#
loop_
_entity.id
_entity.type
_entity.pdbx_description
1 polymer ?
#
loop_
_entity_poly.entity_id
_entity_poly.type
_entity_poly.pdbx_seq_one_letter_code
_entity_poly.pdbx_strand_id
1 'polypeptide(L)'
;ANYGHFDDDNEIDESIDMTDIELKADHLNRPIWIASNAHIFLESFSPLYQPATDFLIAIAEPVNRPSHIHEYRLTKNSLYAAVSVELHKAKIIQVLDRLCKNLEIPKQVTDFIDECTAQYGQ
;
A
#
# COMPACT_ATOMS: atom_id res chain seq x y z
N ALA A 1 22.62 -6.79 6.87
CA ALA A 1 21.71 -5.64 7.07
C ALA A 1 20.34 -6.23 7.30
N ASN A 2 19.88 -6.24 8.56
CA ASN A 2 18.57 -6.77 8.92
C ASN A 2 17.54 -5.66 8.71
N TYR A 3 16.90 -5.66 7.56
CA TYR A 3 15.69 -4.89 7.28
C TYR A 3 14.55 -5.89 7.08
N GLY A 4 13.39 -5.59 7.67
CA GLY A 4 12.30 -6.52 7.95
C GLY A 4 11.97 -7.45 6.79
N HIS A 5 11.99 -8.74 7.07
CA HIS A 5 11.61 -9.75 6.12
C HIS A 5 10.08 -9.76 6.00
N PHE A 6 9.53 -9.18 4.93
CA PHE A 6 8.13 -9.44 4.53
C PHE A 6 8.05 -10.83 3.89
N ASP A 7 8.32 -11.88 4.67
CA ASP A 7 8.11 -13.25 4.23
C ASP A 7 6.66 -13.63 4.48
N ASP A 8 6.06 -14.22 3.45
CA ASP A 8 4.75 -14.83 3.51
C ASP A 8 4.84 -16.08 4.40
N ASP A 9 3.78 -16.32 5.16
CA ASP A 9 3.49 -17.51 5.97
C ASP A 9 4.05 -17.55 7.42
N ASN A 10 3.21 -17.05 8.34
CA ASN A 10 3.07 -17.43 9.77
C ASN A 10 3.75 -16.60 10.88
N GLU A 11 4.26 -15.40 10.64
CA GLU A 11 4.53 -14.49 11.77
C GLU A 11 3.24 -13.74 12.16
N ILE A 12 2.90 -13.78 13.45
CA ILE A 12 1.91 -12.86 14.01
C ILE A 12 2.48 -11.46 13.78
N ASP A 13 1.88 -10.74 12.85
CA ASP A 13 2.22 -9.36 12.52
C ASP A 13 2.35 -8.56 13.82
N GLU A 14 3.57 -8.08 14.11
CA GLU A 14 3.83 -7.28 15.29
C GLU A 14 2.85 -6.10 15.29
N SER A 15 2.26 -5.79 16.44
CA SER A 15 1.29 -4.71 16.53
C SER A 15 1.93 -3.38 16.11
N ILE A 16 1.35 -2.72 15.10
CA ILE A 16 1.84 -1.43 14.61
C ILE A 16 1.09 -0.31 15.29
N ASP A 17 1.83 0.57 15.96
CA ASP A 17 1.30 1.83 16.46
C ASP A 17 1.28 2.88 15.32
N MET A 18 0.08 3.36 15.01
CA MET A 18 -0.17 4.37 13.97
C MET A 18 -0.66 5.70 14.57
N THR A 19 -0.54 5.88 15.89
CA THR A 19 -1.10 7.04 16.63
C THR A 19 -0.42 8.36 16.24
N ASP A 20 0.87 8.33 15.90
CA ASP A 20 1.67 9.52 15.58
C ASP A 20 1.66 9.92 14.09
N ILE A 21 0.78 9.32 13.28
CA ILE A 21 0.71 9.64 11.85
C ILE A 21 0.13 11.05 11.66
N GLU A 22 0.95 11.94 11.13
CA GLU A 22 0.50 13.24 10.63
C GLU A 22 -0.35 13.06 9.37
N LEU A 23 -1.35 13.91 9.19
CA LEU A 23 -2.30 13.84 8.07
C LEU A 23 -2.08 14.97 7.08
N LYS A 24 -2.29 14.68 5.79
CA LYS A 24 -2.39 15.73 4.77
C LYS A 24 -3.59 16.64 5.06
N ALA A 25 -3.47 17.92 4.73
CA ALA A 25 -4.52 18.91 5.01
C ALA A 25 -5.90 18.57 4.39
N ASP A 26 -5.91 17.83 3.29
CA ASP A 26 -7.10 17.38 2.56
C ASP A 26 -7.44 15.88 2.81
N HIS A 27 -6.98 15.29 3.92
CA HIS A 27 -7.14 13.86 4.24
C HIS A 27 -8.58 13.34 4.18
N LEU A 28 -9.59 14.19 4.43
CA LEU A 28 -11.00 13.82 4.30
C LEU A 28 -11.38 13.39 2.87
N ASN A 29 -10.65 13.87 1.86
CA ASN A 29 -10.89 13.56 0.45
C ASN A 29 -10.06 12.36 -0.04
N ARG A 30 -9.30 11.71 0.83
CA ARG A 30 -8.32 10.68 0.48
C ARG A 30 -8.77 9.33 1.03
N PRO A 31 -8.87 8.28 0.20
CA PRO A 31 -9.57 7.06 0.59
C PRO A 31 -8.71 6.03 1.34
N ILE A 32 -7.38 6.15 1.38
CA ILE A 32 -6.53 5.08 1.94
C ILE A 32 -5.66 5.51 3.12
N TRP A 33 -5.40 4.55 4.00
CA TRP A 33 -4.35 4.57 5.02
C TRP A 33 -3.29 3.54 4.66
N ILE A 34 -2.02 3.86 4.90
CA ILE A 34 -0.91 2.95 4.65
C ILE A 34 -0.15 2.72 5.96
N ALA A 35 -0.04 1.46 6.36
CA ALA A 35 0.74 1.01 7.51
C ALA A 35 2.18 0.66 7.09
N SER A 36 3.13 0.70 8.03
CA SER A 36 4.54 0.43 7.77
C SER A 36 4.85 -1.03 7.39
N ASN A 37 3.93 -1.97 7.66
CA ASN A 37 4.02 -3.36 7.20
C ASN A 37 3.34 -3.62 5.84
N ALA A 38 3.09 -2.55 5.06
CA ALA A 38 2.48 -2.63 3.75
C ALA A 38 1.00 -3.08 3.72
N HIS A 39 0.32 -3.10 4.87
CA HIS A 39 -1.14 -3.10 4.91
C HIS A 39 -1.69 -1.74 4.45
N ILE A 40 -2.77 -1.80 3.69
CA ILE A 40 -3.49 -0.66 3.14
C ILE A 40 -4.96 -0.80 3.51
N PHE A 41 -5.50 0.20 4.22
CA PHE A 41 -6.91 0.26 4.55
C PHE A 41 -7.61 1.24 3.61
N LEU A 42 -8.67 0.80 2.94
CA LEU A 42 -9.45 1.56 1.97
C LEU A 42 -10.86 1.85 2.50
N GLU A 43 -11.22 3.12 2.57
CA GLU A 43 -12.55 3.60 2.94
C GLU A 43 -13.53 3.51 1.77
N SER A 44 -14.50 2.59 1.83
CA SER A 44 -15.46 2.35 0.74
C SER A 44 -16.50 3.46 0.55
N PHE A 45 -16.64 4.33 1.53
CA PHE A 45 -17.54 5.48 1.53
C PHE A 45 -16.93 6.74 0.87
N SER A 46 -15.67 6.69 0.46
CA SER A 46 -15.03 7.81 -0.25
C SER A 46 -15.56 7.93 -1.69
N PRO A 47 -15.74 9.15 -2.24
CA PRO A 47 -16.05 9.33 -3.66
C PRO A 47 -14.92 8.81 -4.58
N LEU A 48 -13.71 8.60 -4.06
CA LEU A 48 -12.58 8.02 -4.77
C LEU A 48 -12.46 6.49 -4.59
N TYR A 49 -13.46 5.84 -4.00
CA TYR A 49 -13.44 4.40 -3.74
C TYR A 49 -13.21 3.57 -5.01
N GLN A 50 -13.94 3.84 -6.09
CA GLN A 50 -13.81 3.04 -7.32
C GLN A 50 -12.40 3.17 -7.95
N PRO A 51 -11.87 4.39 -8.20
CA PRO A 51 -10.50 4.56 -8.67
C PRO A 51 -9.44 3.94 -7.75
N ALA A 52 -9.63 4.03 -6.42
CA ALA A 52 -8.70 3.46 -5.46
C ALA A 52 -8.74 1.92 -5.49
N THR A 53 -9.94 1.34 -5.58
CA THR A 53 -10.13 -0.12 -5.67
C THR A 53 -9.47 -0.68 -6.93
N ASP A 54 -9.73 -0.06 -8.08
CA ASP A 54 -9.16 -0.51 -9.37
C ASP A 54 -7.63 -0.47 -9.33
N PHE A 55 -7.06 0.56 -8.71
CA PHE A 55 -5.62 0.67 -8.51
C PHE A 55 -5.08 -0.39 -7.54
N LEU A 56 -5.70 -0.59 -6.38
CA LEU A 56 -5.24 -1.57 -5.39
C LEU A 56 -5.32 -3.01 -5.92
N ILE A 57 -6.34 -3.36 -6.70
CA ILE A 57 -6.43 -4.68 -7.36
C ILE A 57 -5.21 -4.91 -8.28
N ALA A 58 -4.67 -3.87 -8.90
CA ALA A 58 -3.53 -3.99 -9.80
C ALA A 58 -2.19 -4.16 -9.08
N ILE A 59 -2.07 -3.74 -7.82
CA ILE A 59 -0.78 -3.67 -7.12
C ILE A 59 -0.71 -4.42 -5.79
N ALA A 60 -1.84 -4.86 -5.24
CA ALA A 60 -1.95 -5.42 -3.89
C ALA A 60 -2.91 -6.62 -3.86
N GLU A 61 -2.76 -7.47 -2.86
CA GLU A 61 -3.65 -8.58 -2.60
C GLU A 61 -4.74 -8.18 -1.59
N PRO A 62 -6.01 -8.59 -1.78
CA PRO A 62 -7.06 -8.34 -0.81
C PRO A 62 -6.90 -9.25 0.42
N VAL A 63 -6.96 -8.68 1.63
CA VAL A 63 -6.95 -9.41 2.91
C VAL A 63 -8.39 -9.60 3.41
N ASN A 64 -9.12 -8.50 3.58
CA ASN A 64 -10.50 -8.50 4.05
C ASN A 64 -11.33 -7.41 3.34
N ARG A 65 -12.63 -7.66 3.09
CA ARG A 65 -13.51 -6.73 2.37
C ARG A 65 -14.90 -6.61 3.01
N PRO A 66 -15.00 -6.13 4.26
CA PRO A 66 -16.28 -5.80 4.88
C PRO A 66 -16.88 -4.52 4.27
N SER A 67 -18.11 -4.18 4.62
CA SER A 67 -18.89 -3.14 3.93
C SER A 67 -18.27 -1.73 3.89
N HIS A 68 -17.43 -1.36 4.87
CA HIS A 68 -16.98 0.04 5.05
C HIS A 68 -15.48 0.25 4.86
N ILE A 69 -14.65 -0.70 5.32
CA ILE A 69 -13.18 -0.57 5.31
C ILE A 69 -12.60 -1.85 4.73
N HIS A 70 -12.02 -1.76 3.54
CA HIS A 70 -11.33 -2.89 2.95
C HIS A 70 -9.87 -2.88 3.37
N GLU A 71 -9.26 -4.05 3.37
CA GLU A 71 -7.87 -4.25 3.71
C GLU A 71 -7.17 -4.95 2.55
N TYR A 72 -6.04 -4.39 2.14
CA TYR A 72 -5.15 -4.90 1.11
C TYR A 72 -3.74 -5.00 1.67
N ARG A 73 -2.91 -5.85 1.08
CA ARG A 73 -1.50 -6.00 1.44
C ARG A 73 -0.65 -5.97 0.18
N LEU A 74 0.39 -5.14 0.17
CA LEU A 74 1.40 -5.24 -0.88
C LEU A 74 2.25 -6.48 -0.61
N THR A 75 2.43 -7.31 -1.64
CA THR A 75 3.30 -8.48 -1.59
C THR A 75 4.32 -8.41 -2.73
N LYS A 76 5.39 -9.20 -2.63
CA LYS A 76 6.35 -9.34 -3.74
C LYS A 76 5.61 -9.78 -5.02
N ASN A 77 4.69 -10.75 -4.87
CA ASN A 77 3.89 -11.29 -5.97
C ASN A 77 2.99 -10.23 -6.62
N SER A 78 2.28 -9.44 -5.83
CA SER A 78 1.38 -8.40 -6.34
C SER A 78 2.14 -7.29 -7.07
N LEU A 79 3.30 -6.89 -6.54
CA LEU A 79 4.16 -5.88 -7.18
C LEU A 79 4.82 -6.41 -8.46
N TYR A 80 5.27 -7.66 -8.50
CA TYR A 80 5.79 -8.27 -9.74
C TYR A 80 4.70 -8.40 -10.82
N ALA A 81 3.47 -8.71 -10.43
CA ALA A 81 2.34 -8.72 -11.34
C ALA A 81 2.05 -7.32 -11.90
N ALA A 82 2.10 -6.29 -11.06
CA ALA A 82 1.94 -4.89 -11.47
C ALA A 82 2.99 -4.43 -12.49
N VAL A 83 4.27 -4.78 -12.27
CA VAL A 83 5.34 -4.43 -13.21
C VAL A 83 5.14 -5.11 -14.57
N SER A 84 4.61 -6.33 -14.59
CA SER A 84 4.30 -7.07 -15.81
C SER A 84 3.21 -6.42 -16.67
N VAL A 85 2.41 -5.51 -16.10
CA VAL A 85 1.42 -4.69 -16.81
C VAL A 85 1.87 -3.22 -16.96
N GLU A 86 3.18 -2.97 -16.97
CA GLU A 86 3.82 -1.66 -17.18
C GLU A 86 3.52 -0.60 -16.11
N LEU A 87 3.10 -1.01 -14.91
CA LEU A 87 2.99 -0.12 -13.74
C LEU A 87 4.36 0.03 -13.07
N HIS A 88 5.10 1.05 -13.48
CA HIS A 88 6.41 1.34 -12.91
C HIS A 88 6.35 1.92 -11.49
N LYS A 89 7.38 1.66 -10.69
CA LYS A 89 7.62 2.21 -9.33
C LYS A 89 7.13 3.65 -9.14
N ALA A 90 7.61 4.56 -9.99
CA ALA A 90 7.32 5.99 -9.84
C ALA A 90 5.82 6.27 -9.93
N LYS A 91 5.10 5.49 -10.74
CA LYS A 91 3.65 5.60 -10.86
C LYS A 91 2.94 5.04 -9.63
N ILE A 92 3.40 3.89 -9.11
CA ILE A 92 2.84 3.27 -7.90
C ILE A 92 2.94 4.25 -6.73
N ILE A 93 4.13 4.78 -6.46
CA ILE A 93 4.38 5.73 -5.36
C ILE A 93 3.55 7.01 -5.55
N GLN A 94 3.52 7.57 -6.77
CA GLN A 94 2.74 8.77 -7.07
C GLN A 94 1.24 8.58 -6.79
N VAL A 95 0.66 7.44 -7.18
CA VAL A 95 -0.77 7.18 -6.99
C VAL A 95 -1.07 6.90 -5.53
N LEU A 96 -0.22 6.13 -4.83
CA LEU A 96 -0.34 5.92 -3.38
C LEU A 96 -0.31 7.25 -2.62
N ASP A 97 0.62 8.15 -2.93
CA ASP A 97 0.73 9.45 -2.26
C ASP A 97 -0.50 10.33 -2.52
N ARG A 98 -1.07 10.26 -3.74
CA ARG A 98 -2.30 10.97 -4.09
C ARG A 98 -3.52 10.44 -3.34
N LEU A 99 -3.56 9.14 -3.06
CA LEU A 99 -4.72 8.50 -2.42
C LEU A 99 -4.61 8.43 -0.89
N CYS A 100 -3.40 8.48 -0.32
CA CYS A 100 -3.19 8.23 1.10
C CYS A 100 -3.44 9.47 1.97
N LYS A 101 -4.01 9.22 3.16
CA LYS A 101 -4.24 10.26 4.17
C LYS A 101 -2.97 10.66 4.92
N ASN A 102 -2.04 9.73 5.10
CA ASN A 102 -0.75 9.94 5.74
C ASN A 102 -0.07 11.16 5.09
N LEU A 103 0.57 12.03 5.88
CA LEU A 103 1.35 13.16 5.36
C LEU A 103 2.41 12.66 4.38
N GLU A 104 3.12 11.61 4.77
CA GLU A 104 4.11 10.90 3.96
C GLU A 104 3.82 9.39 3.96
N ILE A 105 4.18 8.69 2.87
CA ILE A 105 4.12 7.22 2.82
C ILE A 105 5.21 6.68 3.76
N PRO A 106 4.92 5.66 4.61
CA PRO A 106 5.95 5.03 5.43
C PRO A 106 7.15 4.57 4.61
N LYS A 107 8.36 4.90 5.07
CA LYS A 107 9.60 4.61 4.34
C LYS A 107 9.77 3.11 4.03
N GLN A 108 9.33 2.25 4.95
CA GLN A 108 9.34 0.79 4.78
C GLN A 108 8.58 0.36 3.54
N VAL A 109 7.46 1.02 3.23
CA VAL A 109 6.64 0.71 2.05
C VAL A 109 7.32 1.21 0.78
N THR A 110 7.92 2.42 0.80
CA THR A 110 8.65 2.91 -0.37
C THR A 110 9.89 2.06 -0.66
N ASP A 111 10.64 1.66 0.38
CA ASP A 111 11.80 0.78 0.24
C ASP A 111 11.39 -0.60 -0.30
N PHE A 112 10.28 -1.15 0.19
CA PHE A 112 9.76 -2.43 -0.28
C PHE A 112 9.35 -2.39 -1.77
N ILE A 113 8.68 -1.33 -2.20
CA ILE A 113 8.33 -1.12 -3.62
C ILE A 113 9.61 -0.97 -4.46
N ASP A 114 10.61 -0.25 -3.96
CA ASP A 114 11.88 -0.03 -4.63
C ASP A 114 12.64 -1.34 -4.86
N GLU A 115 12.73 -2.18 -3.84
CA GLU A 115 13.41 -3.47 -3.91
C GLU A 115 12.73 -4.43 -4.89
N CYS A 116 11.40 -4.53 -4.85
CA CYS A 116 10.65 -5.39 -5.76
C CYS A 116 10.75 -4.90 -7.22
N THR A 117 10.75 -3.59 -7.45
CA THR A 117 10.79 -3.05 -8.82
C THR A 117 12.21 -3.01 -9.41
N ALA A 118 13.26 -2.96 -8.59
CA ALA A 118 14.65 -2.99 -9.05
C ALA A 118 15.10 -4.37 -9.56
N GLN A 119 14.50 -5.46 -9.06
CA GLN A 119 14.83 -6.81 -9.50
C GLN A 119 14.27 -7.15 -10.89
N TYR A 120 13.26 -6.41 -11.36
CA TYR A 120 12.62 -6.60 -12.66
C TYR A 120 13.28 -5.68 -13.71
N GLY A 121 14.46 -6.07 -14.16
CA GLY A 121 15.26 -5.31 -15.13
C GLY A 121 16.64 -5.89 -15.44
N GLN A 122 16.91 -7.13 -14.97
CA GLN A 122 18.07 -7.93 -15.39
C GLN A 122 17.63 -9.07 -16.31
#